data_AF-A0A9D7M0N5-F1
#
_entry.id   AF-A0A9D7M0N5-F1
#
_cell.length_a   1.000
_cell.length_b   1.000
_cell.length_c   1.000
_cell.angle_alpha   90.00
_cell.angle_beta   90.00
_cell.angle_gamma   90.00
#
_symmetry.space_group_name_H-M   'P 1'
#
loop_
_entity.id
_entity.type
_entity.pdbx_description
1 polymer ?
#
loop_
_entity_poly.entity_id
_entity_poly.type
_entity_poly.pdbx_seq_one_letter_code
_entity_poly.pdbx_strand_id
1 'polypeptide(L)'
;MVCFSTVGYAQQKLKAPVKLKIEDGDFEGVSVVVKNRTTGESNSLPGNSKLDLELKLNCEYVISFNKPGYITKKIALNTNSPGDRAGQGFYPFNFEVNLFKQYDGVNIVIFNQPVGKISYNRLIDDFDYDTDYTKQIQSALKAAEEEIKQKQREEQAQAAQKKKEEEQKKT
;
A
#
# COMPACT_ATOMS: atom_id res chain seq x y z
N MET A 1 -30.43 -29.58 31.53
CA MET A 1 -30.47 -28.57 30.45
C MET A 1 -29.25 -27.68 30.63
N VAL A 2 -28.16 -27.97 29.91
CA VAL A 2 -26.92 -27.19 30.01
C VAL A 2 -26.98 -26.16 28.90
N CYS A 3 -27.31 -24.92 29.25
CA CYS A 3 -27.24 -23.80 28.32
C CYS A 3 -25.77 -23.45 28.12
N PHE A 4 -25.21 -23.85 26.98
CA PHE A 4 -23.94 -23.30 26.49
C PHE A 4 -24.22 -21.91 25.95
N SER A 5 -23.92 -20.89 26.76
CA SER A 5 -23.86 -19.52 26.29
C SER A 5 -22.67 -19.39 25.35
N THR A 6 -22.89 -19.51 24.05
CA THR A 6 -21.91 -19.10 23.05
C THR A 6 -21.76 -17.59 23.15
N VAL A 7 -20.74 -17.13 23.86
CA VAL A 7 -20.30 -15.74 23.78
C VAL A 7 -19.79 -15.53 22.35
N GLY A 8 -20.65 -14.98 21.50
CA GLY A 8 -20.24 -14.49 20.20
C GLY A 8 -19.33 -13.28 20.42
N TYR A 9 -18.02 -13.50 20.47
CA TYR A 9 -17.08 -12.40 20.30
C TYR A 9 -17.32 -11.82 18.90
N ALA A 10 -17.86 -10.61 18.83
CA ALA A 10 -17.79 -9.83 17.60
C ALA A 10 -16.30 -9.78 17.22
N GLN A 11 -15.92 -10.38 16.10
CA GLN A 11 -14.54 -10.31 15.62
C GLN A 11 -14.21 -8.85 15.37
N GLN A 12 -13.49 -8.24 16.31
CA GLN A 12 -12.94 -6.91 16.13
C GLN A 12 -12.02 -6.91 14.92
N LYS A 13 -12.05 -5.80 14.19
CA LYS A 13 -11.25 -5.57 12.99
C LYS A 13 -10.42 -4.32 13.19
N LEU A 14 -9.22 -4.32 12.62
CA LEU A 14 -8.43 -3.11 12.44
C LEU A 14 -8.97 -2.33 11.24
N LYS A 15 -9.32 -1.06 11.44
CA LYS A 15 -9.61 -0.14 10.35
C LYS A 15 -8.31 0.39 9.79
N ALA A 16 -8.16 0.33 8.48
CA ALA A 16 -6.98 0.73 7.75
C ALA A 16 -7.38 1.64 6.58
N PRO A 17 -7.67 2.94 6.85
CA PRO A 17 -7.92 3.89 5.80
C PRO A 17 -6.66 4.12 4.96
N VAL A 18 -6.82 4.04 3.65
CA VAL A 18 -5.75 4.18 2.67
C VAL A 18 -6.00 5.42 1.84
N LYS A 19 -4.99 6.28 1.75
CA LYS A 19 -4.96 7.35 0.76
C LYS A 19 -4.10 6.91 -0.42
N LEU A 20 -4.70 6.80 -1.59
CA LEU A 20 -4.01 6.39 -2.81
C LEU A 20 -3.75 7.60 -3.70
N LYS A 21 -2.52 7.73 -4.16
CA LYS A 21 -2.09 8.71 -5.16
C LYS A 21 -1.50 7.99 -6.36
N ILE A 22 -1.75 8.54 -7.54
CA ILE A 22 -1.24 8.04 -8.82
C ILE A 22 -0.45 9.20 -9.44
N GLU A 23 0.85 9.02 -9.60
CA GLU A 23 1.69 10.03 -10.25
C GLU A 23 1.48 10.02 -11.76
N ASP A 24 1.19 11.18 -12.34
CA ASP A 24 0.91 11.36 -13.78
C ASP A 24 -0.14 10.39 -14.36
N GLY A 25 -1.23 10.17 -13.62
CA GLY A 25 -2.36 9.37 -14.07
C GLY A 25 -3.63 9.54 -13.26
N ASP A 26 -4.61 8.70 -13.60
CA ASP A 26 -5.92 8.62 -12.96
C ASP A 26 -6.09 7.31 -12.17
N PHE A 27 -7.28 7.08 -11.63
CA PHE A 27 -7.63 5.84 -10.93
C PHE A 27 -8.14 4.73 -11.86
N GLU A 28 -8.19 4.94 -13.18
CA GLU A 28 -8.69 3.95 -14.12
C GLU A 28 -7.77 2.72 -14.16
N GLY A 29 -8.36 1.51 -14.12
CA GLY A 29 -7.60 0.27 -14.13
C GLY A 29 -6.78 -0.01 -12.86
N VAL A 30 -6.96 0.78 -11.79
CA VAL A 30 -6.34 0.48 -10.49
C VAL A 30 -7.09 -0.67 -9.80
N SER A 31 -6.34 -1.65 -9.31
CA SER A 31 -6.85 -2.76 -8.51
C SER A 31 -6.07 -2.91 -7.21
N VAL A 32 -6.81 -2.98 -6.10
CA VAL A 32 -6.28 -3.23 -4.74
C VAL A 32 -6.68 -4.63 -4.31
N VAL A 33 -5.67 -5.48 -4.11
CA VAL A 33 -5.86 -6.88 -3.69
C VAL A 33 -5.44 -7.03 -2.24
N VAL A 34 -6.37 -7.42 -1.37
CA VAL A 34 -6.13 -7.72 0.04
C VAL A 34 -6.09 -9.22 0.21
N LYS A 35 -4.90 -9.79 0.39
CA LYS A 35 -4.71 -11.23 0.62
C LYS A 35 -4.45 -11.50 2.10
N ASN A 36 -5.32 -12.28 2.73
CA ASN A 36 -5.10 -12.84 4.06
C ASN A 36 -4.20 -14.08 3.93
N ARG A 37 -2.97 -13.99 4.39
CA ARG A 37 -2.02 -15.10 4.39
C ARG A 37 -2.32 -16.16 5.45
N THR A 38 -3.04 -15.81 6.51
CA THR A 38 -3.41 -16.74 7.58
C THR A 38 -4.57 -17.64 7.15
N THR A 39 -5.61 -17.07 6.53
CA THR A 39 -6.78 -17.85 6.08
C THR A 39 -6.71 -18.29 4.63
N GLY A 40 -5.84 -17.68 3.82
CA GLY A 40 -5.77 -17.89 2.36
C GLY A 40 -6.81 -17.08 1.57
N GLU A 41 -7.76 -16.42 2.25
CA GLU A 41 -8.79 -15.59 1.61
C GLU A 41 -8.16 -14.39 0.88
N SER A 42 -8.76 -13.98 -0.23
CA SER A 42 -8.32 -12.80 -0.98
C SER A 42 -9.52 -12.04 -1.53
N ASN A 43 -9.49 -10.72 -1.40
CA ASN A 43 -10.50 -9.82 -1.95
C ASN A 43 -9.82 -8.82 -2.90
N SER A 44 -10.50 -8.50 -4.01
CA SER A 44 -10.06 -7.50 -4.96
C SER A 44 -11.07 -6.35 -4.99
N LEU A 45 -10.57 -5.12 -4.96
CA LEU A 45 -11.37 -3.91 -4.95
C LEU A 45 -10.84 -2.96 -6.03
N PRO A 46 -11.71 -2.18 -6.70
CA PRO A 46 -11.24 -1.09 -7.55
C PRO A 46 -10.51 -0.05 -6.69
N GLY A 47 -9.48 0.58 -7.26
CA GLY A 47 -8.75 1.65 -6.57
C GLY A 47 -9.46 3.00 -6.68
N ASN A 48 -9.52 3.73 -5.57
CA ASN A 48 -9.99 5.11 -5.49
C ASN A 48 -9.00 5.93 -4.65
N SER A 49 -9.13 7.27 -4.66
CA SER A 49 -8.26 8.17 -3.89
C SER A 49 -8.28 7.90 -2.39
N LYS A 50 -9.38 7.38 -1.87
CA LYS A 50 -9.55 6.91 -0.50
C LYS A 50 -10.21 5.54 -0.51
N LEU A 51 -9.70 4.64 0.33
CA LEU A 51 -10.23 3.29 0.54
C LEU A 51 -10.26 3.02 2.04
N ASP A 52 -11.35 2.45 2.55
CA ASP A 52 -11.43 2.03 3.95
C ASP A 52 -11.36 0.50 4.02
N LEU A 53 -10.18 -0.02 4.38
CA LEU A 53 -9.99 -1.45 4.56
C LEU A 53 -10.33 -1.86 5.98
N GLU A 54 -11.02 -2.99 6.14
CA GLU A 54 -11.27 -3.61 7.44
C GLU A 54 -10.60 -4.98 7.51
N LEU A 55 -9.64 -5.13 8.40
CA LEU A 55 -8.79 -6.31 8.51
C LEU A 55 -9.13 -7.06 9.80
N LYS A 56 -9.40 -8.37 9.71
CA LYS A 56 -9.63 -9.20 10.90
C LYS A 56 -8.36 -9.20 11.76
N LEU A 57 -8.52 -9.19 13.08
CA LEU A 57 -7.38 -9.33 13.99
C LEU A 57 -6.78 -10.73 13.93
N ASN A 58 -5.55 -10.88 14.44
CA ASN A 58 -4.80 -12.14 14.49
C ASN A 58 -4.57 -12.79 13.12
N CYS A 59 -4.35 -11.96 12.10
CA CYS A 59 -4.09 -12.37 10.73
C CYS A 59 -2.87 -11.64 10.14
N GLU A 60 -2.27 -12.24 9.12
CA GLU A 60 -1.25 -11.59 8.30
C GLU A 60 -1.83 -11.24 6.93
N TYR A 61 -1.62 -10.01 6.49
CA TYR A 61 -2.11 -9.49 5.22
C TYR A 61 -0.98 -9.03 4.32
N VAL A 62 -1.17 -9.23 3.02
CA VAL A 62 -0.44 -8.53 1.97
C VAL A 62 -1.46 -7.77 1.12
N ILE A 63 -1.35 -6.45 1.14
CA ILE A 63 -2.18 -5.54 0.37
C ILE A 63 -1.39 -5.09 -0.85
N SER A 64 -1.85 -5.43 -2.05
CA SER A 64 -1.15 -5.12 -3.31
C SER A 64 -1.93 -4.08 -4.10
N PHE A 65 -1.26 -3.01 -4.49
CA PHE A 65 -1.80 -1.91 -5.30
C PHE A 65 -1.24 -2.03 -6.71
N ASN A 66 -2.12 -2.25 -7.68
CA ASN A 66 -1.74 -2.55 -9.06
C ASN A 66 -2.41 -1.56 -10.01
N LYS A 67 -1.68 -1.13 -11.04
CA LYS A 67 -2.22 -0.42 -12.21
C LYS A 67 -1.33 -0.76 -13.41
N PRO A 68 -1.90 -1.12 -14.58
CA PRO A 68 -1.10 -1.40 -15.78
C PRO A 68 -0.21 -0.21 -16.15
N GLY A 69 1.08 -0.46 -16.42
CA GLY A 69 2.08 0.58 -16.71
C GLY A 69 2.66 1.27 -15.47
N TYR A 70 2.28 0.83 -14.26
CA TYR A 70 2.77 1.37 -13.00
C TYR A 70 3.42 0.28 -12.17
N ILE A 71 4.31 0.70 -11.27
CA ILE A 71 4.98 -0.18 -10.33
C ILE A 71 3.98 -0.68 -9.30
N THR A 72 3.79 -1.99 -9.22
CA THR A 72 3.01 -2.60 -8.15
C THR A 72 3.68 -2.37 -6.80
N LYS A 73 2.93 -1.82 -5.84
CA LYS A 73 3.39 -1.66 -4.44
C LYS A 73 2.65 -2.61 -3.53
N LYS A 74 3.36 -3.14 -2.53
CA LYS A 74 2.80 -4.05 -1.51
C LYS A 74 2.97 -3.46 -0.12
N ILE A 75 1.98 -3.65 0.73
CA ILE A 75 2.05 -3.36 2.17
C ILE A 75 1.82 -4.67 2.91
N ALA A 76 2.74 -5.01 3.81
CA ALA A 76 2.59 -6.12 4.72
C ALA A 76 1.98 -5.60 6.02
N LEU A 77 0.89 -6.22 6.48
CA LEU A 77 0.23 -5.81 7.71
C LEU A 77 -0.05 -7.04 8.56
N ASN A 78 0.52 -7.09 9.76
CA ASN A 78 0.31 -8.15 10.73
C ASN A 78 -0.59 -7.63 11.85
N THR A 79 -1.81 -8.17 11.97
CA THR A 79 -2.82 -7.78 12.98
C THR A 79 -2.76 -8.62 14.26
N ASN A 80 -1.69 -9.40 14.48
CA ASN A 80 -1.51 -10.11 15.75
C ASN A 80 -1.22 -9.13 16.88
N SER A 81 -1.94 -9.28 17.98
CA SER A 81 -1.83 -8.45 19.18
C SER A 81 -2.17 -9.28 20.43
N PRO A 82 -1.77 -8.86 21.64
CA PRO A 82 -2.20 -9.48 22.88
C PRO A 82 -3.75 -9.54 22.97
N GLY A 83 -4.29 -10.66 23.45
CA GLY A 83 -5.74 -10.92 23.41
C GLY A 83 -6.57 -9.96 24.27
N ASP A 84 -6.02 -9.56 25.42
CA ASP A 84 -6.55 -8.52 26.32
C ASP A 84 -6.60 -7.14 25.63
N ARG A 85 -5.61 -6.86 24.78
CA ARG A 85 -5.55 -5.61 24.01
C ARG A 85 -6.49 -5.62 22.81
N ALA A 86 -6.59 -6.75 22.11
CA ALA A 86 -7.47 -6.92 20.96
C ALA A 86 -8.91 -6.54 21.31
N GLY A 87 -9.40 -7.01 22.47
CA GLY A 87 -10.74 -6.75 23.03
C GLY A 87 -11.12 -5.27 23.18
N GLN A 88 -10.13 -4.39 23.31
CA GLN A 88 -10.33 -2.94 23.50
C GLN A 88 -10.49 -2.18 22.17
N GLY A 89 -10.09 -2.79 21.05
CA GLY A 89 -10.08 -2.16 19.73
C GLY A 89 -8.91 -1.18 19.52
N PHE A 90 -8.58 -0.89 18.27
CA PHE A 90 -7.39 -0.10 17.91
C PHE A 90 -7.77 1.21 17.21
N TYR A 91 -6.86 2.19 17.25
CA TYR A 91 -7.03 3.37 16.41
C TYR A 91 -6.95 2.99 14.92
N PRO A 92 -7.69 3.69 14.04
CA PRO A 92 -7.54 3.48 12.61
C PRO A 92 -6.10 3.74 12.16
N PHE A 93 -5.48 2.76 11.50
CA PHE A 93 -4.13 2.90 10.99
C PHE A 93 -4.16 3.50 9.59
N ASN A 94 -3.95 4.81 9.49
CA ASN A 94 -3.98 5.53 8.23
C ASN A 94 -2.63 5.42 7.52
N PHE A 95 -2.62 5.06 6.23
CA PHE A 95 -1.40 5.09 5.43
C PHE A 95 -1.64 5.60 4.00
N GLU A 96 -0.57 6.15 3.42
CA GLU A 96 -0.58 6.67 2.05
C GLU A 96 0.23 5.75 1.14
N VAL A 97 -0.29 5.50 -0.06
CA VAL A 97 0.41 4.77 -1.12
C VAL A 97 0.45 5.66 -2.34
N ASN A 98 1.65 5.82 -2.91
CA ASN A 98 1.84 6.55 -4.15
C ASN A 98 2.36 5.61 -5.25
N LEU A 99 1.59 5.44 -6.32
CA LEU A 99 1.96 4.62 -7.46
C LEU A 99 2.69 5.46 -8.50
N PHE A 100 3.85 4.96 -8.92
CA PHE A 100 4.67 5.58 -9.96
C PHE A 100 4.59 4.79 -11.25
N LYS A 101 4.71 5.49 -12.39
CA LYS A 101 4.88 4.83 -13.69
C LYS A 101 6.12 3.96 -13.68
N GLN A 102 6.02 2.84 -14.38
CA GLN A 102 7.17 1.99 -14.63
C GLN A 102 7.87 2.49 -15.90
N TYR A 103 9.18 2.70 -15.79
CA TYR A 103 10.04 3.10 -16.91
C TYR A 103 11.00 1.98 -17.29
N ASP A 104 11.21 1.81 -18.58
CA ASP A 104 12.19 0.85 -19.09
C ASP A 104 13.60 1.21 -18.62
N GLY A 105 14.37 0.18 -18.24
CA GLY A 105 15.73 0.32 -17.76
C GLY A 105 15.86 0.71 -16.28
N VAL A 106 14.76 0.98 -15.56
CA VAL A 106 14.79 1.24 -14.11
C VAL A 106 14.69 -0.07 -13.34
N ASN A 107 15.58 -0.27 -12.37
CA ASN A 107 15.56 -1.48 -11.53
C ASN A 107 14.43 -1.41 -10.49
N ILE A 108 13.33 -2.11 -10.77
CA ILE A 108 12.15 -2.18 -9.88
C ILE A 108 12.16 -3.39 -8.92
N VAL A 109 13.24 -4.18 -8.87
CA VAL A 109 13.28 -5.43 -8.08
C VAL A 109 12.98 -5.18 -6.60
N ILE A 110 13.37 -4.01 -6.06
CA ILE A 110 13.08 -3.64 -4.67
C ILE A 110 11.58 -3.61 -4.35
N PHE A 111 10.72 -3.26 -5.32
CA PHE A 111 9.26 -3.19 -5.15
C PHE A 111 8.58 -4.57 -5.14
N ASN A 112 9.33 -5.66 -5.41
CA ASN A 112 8.82 -7.01 -5.19
C ASN A 112 8.57 -7.29 -3.70
N GLN A 113 9.32 -6.60 -2.84
CA GLN A 113 9.16 -6.60 -1.39
C GLN A 113 8.10 -5.57 -0.96
N PRO A 114 7.47 -5.76 0.22
CA PRO A 114 6.61 -4.74 0.79
C PRO A 114 7.34 -3.39 0.94
N VAL A 115 6.73 -2.30 0.48
CA VAL A 115 7.29 -0.95 0.66
C VAL A 115 7.05 -0.40 2.07
N GLY A 116 6.18 -1.06 2.82
CA GLY A 116 5.89 -0.77 4.21
C GLY A 116 5.44 -2.04 4.92
N LYS A 117 5.85 -2.18 6.16
CA LYS A 117 5.43 -3.24 7.06
C LYS A 117 4.85 -2.61 8.32
N ILE A 118 3.67 -3.07 8.70
CA ILE A 118 2.91 -2.56 9.83
C ILE A 118 2.64 -3.73 10.77
N SER A 119 2.90 -3.55 12.06
CA SER A 119 2.64 -4.56 13.08
C SER A 119 2.35 -3.92 14.43
N TYR A 120 1.78 -4.71 15.34
CA TYR A 120 1.55 -4.25 16.70
C TYR A 120 2.88 -3.92 17.40
N ASN A 121 2.94 -2.73 17.98
CA ASN A 121 4.08 -2.19 18.70
C ASN A 121 3.73 -2.11 20.20
N ARG A 122 4.40 -2.94 21.00
CA ARG A 122 4.19 -3.04 22.46
C ARG A 122 4.50 -1.75 23.21
N LEU A 123 5.34 -0.88 22.67
CA LEU A 123 5.74 0.37 23.35
C LEU A 123 4.63 1.41 23.34
N ILE A 124 3.84 1.45 22.28
CA ILE A 124 2.73 2.39 22.11
C ILE A 124 1.36 1.74 22.28
N ASP A 125 1.34 0.41 22.50
CA ASP A 125 0.14 -0.40 22.65
C ASP A 125 -0.86 -0.26 21.49
N ASP A 126 -0.33 -0.11 20.27
CA ASP A 126 -1.09 -0.01 19.02
C ASP A 126 -0.23 -0.43 17.81
N PHE A 127 -0.78 -0.34 16.60
CA PHE A 127 -0.09 -0.61 15.36
C PHE A 127 0.80 0.56 14.95
N ASP A 128 2.02 0.22 14.53
CA ASP A 128 2.98 1.16 13.96
C ASP A 128 3.70 0.53 12.78
N TYR A 129 4.43 1.35 12.05
CA TYR A 129 5.42 0.85 11.10
C TYR A 129 6.52 0.07 11.82
N ASP A 130 6.91 -1.05 11.23
CA ASP A 130 8.09 -1.80 11.64
C ASP A 130 9.33 -0.96 11.32
N THR A 131 9.83 -0.24 12.33
CA THR A 131 10.92 0.73 12.14
C THR A 131 12.21 0.08 11.68
N ASP A 132 12.48 -1.16 12.08
CA ASP A 132 13.68 -1.90 11.67
C ASP A 132 13.58 -2.31 10.20
N TYR A 133 12.41 -2.82 9.79
CA TYR A 133 12.14 -3.11 8.38
C TYR A 133 12.22 -1.86 7.52
N THR A 134 11.56 -0.77 7.94
CA THR A 134 11.59 0.51 7.23
C THR A 134 13.03 0.96 7.02
N LYS A 135 13.88 0.95 8.06
CA LYS A 135 15.31 1.34 7.92
C LYS A 135 16.07 0.47 6.93
N GLN A 136 15.80 -0.83 6.88
CA GLN A 136 16.50 -1.76 5.98
C GLN A 136 16.21 -1.48 4.51
N ILE A 137 14.96 -1.17 4.15
CA ILE A 137 14.57 -0.99 2.75
C ILE A 137 14.51 0.46 2.29
N GLN A 138 14.44 1.42 3.23
CA GLN A 138 14.21 2.84 2.92
C GLN A 138 15.23 3.41 1.96
N SER A 139 16.52 3.11 2.12
CA SER A 139 17.56 3.63 1.23
C SER A 139 17.40 3.11 -0.20
N ALA A 140 17.05 1.83 -0.35
CA ALA A 140 16.87 1.20 -1.66
C ALA A 140 15.59 1.71 -2.35
N LEU A 141 14.49 1.86 -1.59
CA LEU A 141 13.25 2.45 -2.10
C LEU A 141 13.47 3.89 -2.54
N LYS A 142 14.16 4.70 -1.73
CA LYS A 142 14.43 6.10 -2.05
C LYS A 142 15.26 6.23 -3.33
N ALA A 143 16.32 5.44 -3.47
CA ALA A 143 17.15 5.45 -4.69
C ALA A 143 16.33 5.09 -5.93
N ALA A 144 15.50 4.04 -5.86
CA ALA A 144 14.64 3.66 -6.96
C ALA A 144 13.59 4.73 -7.29
N GLU A 145 12.94 5.33 -6.27
CA GLU A 145 11.96 6.41 -6.47
C GLU A 145 12.59 7.68 -7.06
N GLU A 146 13.83 8.01 -6.70
CA GLU A 146 14.57 9.12 -7.28
C GLU A 146 14.90 8.88 -8.76
N GLU A 147 15.35 7.66 -9.11
CA GLU A 147 15.60 7.27 -10.49
C GLU A 147 14.31 7.35 -11.35
N ILE A 148 13.19 6.87 -10.82
CA ILE A 148 11.87 6.96 -11.47
C ILE A 148 11.47 8.42 -11.70
N LYS A 149 11.59 9.26 -10.67
CA LYS A 149 11.27 10.69 -10.79
C LYS A 149 12.17 11.40 -11.79
N GLN A 150 13.43 11.00 -11.90
CA GLN A 150 14.34 11.55 -12.89
C GLN A 150 13.91 11.18 -14.31
N LYS A 151 13.59 9.90 -14.56
CA LYS A 151 13.03 9.45 -15.85
C LYS A 151 11.74 10.15 -16.21
N GLN A 152 10.86 10.35 -15.23
CA GLN A 152 9.61 11.08 -15.40
C GLN A 152 9.85 12.53 -15.84
N ARG A 153 10.79 13.24 -15.20
CA ARG A 153 11.14 14.62 -15.60
C ARG A 153 11.74 14.69 -17.01
N GLU A 154 12.59 13.73 -17.36
CA GLU A 154 13.19 13.63 -18.70
C GLU A 154 12.11 13.42 -19.77
N GLU A 155 11.18 12.51 -19.55
CA GLU A 155 10.04 12.27 -20.45
C GLU A 155 9.18 13.52 -20.61
N GLN A 156 8.82 14.18 -19.51
CA GLN A 156 8.01 15.40 -19.53
C GLN A 156 8.71 16.54 -20.28
N ALA A 157 10.02 16.72 -20.07
CA ALA A 157 10.81 17.74 -20.76
C ALA A 157 10.87 17.48 -22.27
N GLN A 158 11.10 16.22 -22.67
CA GLN A 158 11.11 15.83 -24.08
C GLN A 158 9.73 16.02 -24.73
N ALA A 159 8.65 15.64 -24.04
CA ALA A 159 7.29 15.84 -24.54
C ALA A 159 6.95 17.32 -24.71
N ALA A 160 7.37 18.17 -23.77
CA ALA A 160 7.18 19.61 -23.87
C ALA A 160 7.96 20.23 -25.03
N GLN A 161 9.18 19.77 -25.28
CA GLN A 161 10.02 20.26 -26.38
C GLN A 161 9.44 19.86 -27.75
N LYS A 162 9.01 18.60 -27.91
CA LYS A 162 8.34 18.13 -29.15
C LYS A 162 7.08 18.94 -29.46
N LYS A 163 6.24 19.23 -28.46
CA LYS A 163 5.05 20.06 -28.65
C LYS A 163 5.39 21.46 -29.17
N LYS A 164 6.41 22.11 -28.60
CA LYS A 164 6.87 23.43 -29.06
C LYS A 164 7.39 23.40 -30.50
N GLU A 165 8.15 22.36 -30.87
CA GLU A 165 8.65 22.19 -32.24
C GLU A 165 7.54 21.92 -33.26
N GLU A 166 6.50 21.17 -32.88
CA GLU A 166 5.32 20.91 -33.72
C GLU A 166 4.45 22.15 -33.90
N GLU A 167 4.30 22.99 -32.87
CA GLU A 167 3.59 24.27 -32.96
C GLU A 167 4.33 25.27 -33.85
N GLN A 168 5.67 25.31 -33.77
CA GLN A 168 6.50 26.17 -34.63
C GLN A 168 6.50 25.73 -36.10
N LYS A 169 6.32 24.43 -36.40
CA LYS A 169 6.20 23.93 -37.78
C LYS A 169 4.82 24.12 -38.41
N LYS A 170 3.80 24.44 -37.59
CA LYS A 170 2.43 24.72 -38.05
C LYS A 170 2.16 26.22 -38.26
N THR A 171 3.15 27.08 -37.98
CA THR A 171 3.12 28.53 -38.21
C THR A 171 3.99 28.87 -39.42
#